data_AF-A0A062V7M9-F1
#
_entry.id   AF-A0A062V7M9-F1
#
_cell.length_a   1.000
_cell.length_b   1.000
_cell.length_c   1.000
_cell.angle_alpha   90.00
_cell.angle_beta   90.00
_cell.angle_gamma   90.00
#
_symmetry.space_group_name_H-M   'P 1'
#
loop_
_entity.id
_entity.type
_entity.pdbx_description
1 polymer ?
#
loop_
_entity_poly.entity_id
_entity_poly.type
_entity_poly.pdbx_seq_one_letter_code
_entity_poly.pdbx_strand_id
1 'polypeptide(L)'
;MKLSSVNEKKKKNQPADIDNANTRSILKVLEEAGLSEEVLVATAMELYVPHPGVENMDIAQQVFKRELKLALSDPNLCILLYAGMLLEREGEKGELPGISKEIFDKDLTFLIVDEVIGMSIAKYISGDKGIFEYVRFDKLKPGILSKLGPFMDDVIAGLIGGVSANMYTRGKDDGGKAAKITEATKIIGATKPVPGKRKSRFAG
;
A
#
# COMPACT_ATOMS: atom_id res chain seq x y z
N MET A 1 -9.81 -7.18 -7.83
CA MET A 1 -11.12 -7.36 -8.48
C MET A 1 -11.96 -8.15 -7.49
N LYS A 2 -13.05 -7.61 -6.91
CA LYS A 2 -13.74 -8.35 -5.84
C LYS A 2 -14.24 -9.70 -6.35
N LEU A 3 -13.94 -10.79 -5.66
CA LEU A 3 -14.39 -12.15 -6.01
C LEU A 3 -15.91 -12.22 -6.22
N SER A 4 -16.69 -11.37 -5.54
CA SER A 4 -18.14 -11.25 -5.70
C SER A 4 -18.61 -10.73 -7.06
N SER A 5 -17.71 -10.20 -7.89
CA SER A 5 -18.02 -9.64 -9.21
C SER A 5 -17.77 -10.60 -10.38
N VAL A 6 -17.25 -11.81 -10.12
CA VAL A 6 -17.01 -12.82 -11.15
C VAL A 6 -18.30 -13.60 -11.43
N ASN A 7 -18.86 -13.40 -12.62
CA ASN A 7 -20.15 -13.95 -13.03
C ASN A 7 -19.99 -15.37 -13.63
N GLU A 8 -19.39 -16.29 -12.87
CA GLU A 8 -19.23 -17.70 -13.25
C GLU A 8 -20.23 -18.61 -12.52
N LYS A 9 -20.47 -19.81 -13.08
CA LYS A 9 -21.31 -20.85 -12.45
C LYS A 9 -20.73 -21.19 -11.07
N LYS A 10 -21.33 -20.64 -10.01
CA LYS A 10 -20.94 -20.92 -8.62
C LYS A 10 -20.90 -22.42 -8.38
N LYS A 11 -19.80 -22.92 -7.80
CA LYS A 11 -19.72 -24.34 -7.38
C LYS A 11 -20.84 -24.60 -6.36
N LYS A 12 -21.41 -25.82 -6.36
CA LYS A 12 -22.59 -26.20 -5.53
C LYS A 12 -22.50 -25.82 -4.04
N ASN A 13 -21.29 -25.69 -3.49
CA ASN A 13 -21.05 -25.36 -2.07
C ASN A 13 -20.23 -24.07 -1.89
N GLN A 14 -20.18 -23.17 -2.87
CA GLN A 14 -19.44 -21.93 -2.75
C GLN A 14 -20.23 -20.92 -1.90
N PRO A 15 -19.68 -20.44 -0.77
CA PRO A 15 -20.34 -19.42 0.03
C PRO A 15 -20.51 -18.13 -0.78
N ALA A 16 -21.60 -17.41 -0.52
CA ALA A 16 -21.93 -16.19 -1.25
C ALA A 16 -21.00 -15.01 -0.89
N ASP A 17 -20.41 -15.05 0.30
CA ASP A 17 -19.44 -14.08 0.80
C ASP A 17 -18.38 -14.78 1.65
N ILE A 18 -17.21 -14.16 1.80
CA ILE A 18 -16.13 -14.64 2.67
C ILE A 18 -16.24 -13.88 4.00
N ASP A 19 -16.70 -14.55 5.06
CA ASP A 19 -16.68 -13.96 6.41
C ASP A 19 -15.24 -13.90 6.93
N ASN A 20 -14.73 -12.67 7.04
CA ASN A 20 -13.37 -12.37 7.47
C ASN A 20 -13.32 -11.70 8.86
N ALA A 21 -14.44 -11.65 9.60
CA ALA A 21 -14.50 -10.91 10.87
C ALA A 21 -13.50 -11.41 11.93
N ASN A 22 -13.11 -12.69 11.86
CA ASN A 22 -12.19 -13.33 12.80
C ASN A 22 -10.87 -13.79 12.14
N THR A 23 -10.53 -13.30 10.94
CA THR A 23 -9.30 -13.68 10.25
C THR A 23 -8.18 -12.67 10.52
N ARG A 24 -6.93 -13.16 10.53
CA ARG A 24 -5.76 -12.30 10.66
C ARG A 24 -5.59 -11.50 9.37
N SER A 25 -5.71 -10.17 9.46
CA SER A 25 -5.58 -9.30 8.29
C SER A 25 -4.14 -9.22 7.80
N ILE A 26 -3.94 -9.08 6.49
CA ILE A 26 -2.61 -8.87 5.90
C ILE A 26 -1.95 -7.60 6.42
N LEU A 27 -2.73 -6.56 6.73
CA LEU A 27 -2.22 -5.32 7.32
C LEU A 27 -1.52 -5.57 8.66
N LYS A 28 -2.11 -6.41 9.53
CA LYS A 28 -1.47 -6.78 10.79
C LYS A 28 -0.19 -7.58 10.56
N VAL A 29 -0.19 -8.48 9.58
CA VAL A 29 1.01 -9.27 9.22
C VAL A 29 2.15 -8.37 8.73
N LEU A 30 1.83 -7.39 7.88
CA LEU A 30 2.80 -6.38 7.39
C LEU A 30 3.30 -5.49 8.54
N GLU A 31 2.41 -5.02 9.40
CA GLU A 31 2.76 -4.20 10.56
C GLU A 31 3.74 -4.92 11.51
N GLU A 32 3.51 -6.21 11.78
CA GLU A 32 4.43 -7.04 12.56
C GLU A 32 5.81 -7.21 11.90
N ALA A 33 5.90 -7.04 10.58
CA ALA A 33 7.14 -7.01 9.82
C ALA A 33 7.74 -5.59 9.68
N GLY A 34 7.22 -4.60 10.42
CA GLY A 34 7.67 -3.21 10.37
C GLY A 34 7.12 -2.39 9.18
N LEU A 35 6.11 -2.91 8.48
CA LEU A 35 5.52 -2.32 7.27
C LEU A 35 4.11 -1.78 7.55
N SER A 36 4.00 -0.81 8.45
CA SER A 36 2.72 -0.17 8.75
C SER A 36 2.16 0.62 7.55
N GLU A 37 0.85 0.95 7.58
CA GLU A 37 0.23 1.80 6.54
C GLU A 37 1.01 3.11 6.35
N GLU A 38 1.48 3.72 7.45
CA GLU A 38 2.25 4.96 7.45
C GLU A 38 3.59 4.80 6.73
N VAL A 39 4.30 3.69 6.97
CA VAL A 39 5.58 3.38 6.31
C VAL A 39 5.39 3.22 4.81
N LEU A 40 4.35 2.48 4.40
CA LEU A 40 4.03 2.28 2.98
C LEU A 40 3.65 3.59 2.29
N VAL A 41 2.86 4.42 2.95
CA VAL A 41 2.45 5.74 2.43
C VAL A 41 3.65 6.67 2.33
N ALA A 42 4.49 6.77 3.37
CA ALA A 42 5.68 7.61 3.36
C ALA A 42 6.61 7.23 2.20
N THR A 43 6.85 5.93 2.04
CA THR A 43 7.67 5.38 0.94
C THR A 43 7.10 5.73 -0.43
N ALA A 44 5.77 5.62 -0.61
CA ALA A 44 5.12 6.00 -1.86
C ALA A 44 5.27 7.50 -2.17
N MET A 45 5.16 8.35 -1.15
CA MET A 45 5.19 9.80 -1.30
C MET A 45 6.59 10.36 -1.62
N GLU A 46 7.66 9.63 -1.34
CA GLU A 46 9.01 10.04 -1.76
C GLU A 46 9.14 10.17 -3.28
N LEU A 47 8.35 9.41 -4.05
CA LEU A 47 8.31 9.47 -5.51
C LEU A 47 7.06 10.18 -6.05
N TYR A 48 6.29 10.85 -5.19
CA TYR A 48 5.11 11.58 -5.62
C TYR A 48 5.45 12.73 -6.57
N VAL A 49 4.64 12.89 -7.61
CA VAL A 49 4.70 14.02 -8.55
C VAL A 49 3.29 14.58 -8.71
N PRO A 50 3.08 15.91 -8.58
CA PRO A 50 1.78 16.52 -8.81
C PRO A 50 1.17 16.15 -10.17
N HIS A 51 -0.08 15.68 -10.14
CA HIS A 51 -0.83 15.28 -11.33
C HIS A 51 -2.31 15.65 -11.13
N PRO A 52 -3.09 15.95 -12.19
CA PRO A 52 -4.51 16.22 -12.02
C PRO A 52 -5.24 15.08 -11.28
N GLY A 53 -6.03 15.44 -10.27
CA GLY A 53 -6.67 14.52 -9.32
C GLY A 53 -5.85 14.18 -8.06
N VAL A 54 -4.57 14.50 -8.05
CA VAL A 54 -3.65 14.41 -6.91
C VAL A 54 -2.68 15.60 -6.94
N GLU A 55 -3.23 16.81 -6.96
CA GLU A 55 -2.48 18.05 -7.21
C GLU A 55 -1.54 18.45 -6.09
N ASN A 56 -1.79 17.95 -4.87
CA ASN A 56 -0.91 18.14 -3.73
C ASN A 56 -0.74 16.84 -2.93
N MET A 57 0.29 16.84 -2.09
CA MET A 57 0.69 15.67 -1.32
C MET A 57 -0.38 15.18 -0.33
N ASP A 58 -1.20 16.08 0.22
CA ASP A 58 -2.28 15.69 1.15
C ASP A 58 -3.37 14.90 0.42
N ILE A 59 -3.79 15.37 -0.77
CA ILE A 59 -4.75 14.66 -1.62
C ILE A 59 -4.14 13.32 -2.08
N ALA A 60 -2.88 13.33 -2.52
CA ALA A 60 -2.18 12.13 -2.95
C ALA A 60 -2.16 11.05 -1.86
N GLN A 61 -1.79 11.40 -0.62
CA GLN A 61 -1.81 10.47 0.52
C GLN A 61 -3.21 9.89 0.78
N GLN A 62 -4.25 10.73 0.74
CA GLN A 62 -5.63 10.26 0.97
C GLN A 62 -6.09 9.28 -0.12
N VAL A 63 -5.80 9.60 -1.38
CA VAL A 63 -6.13 8.72 -2.52
C VAL A 63 -5.30 7.44 -2.43
N PHE A 64 -4.00 7.50 -2.18
CA PHE A 64 -3.14 6.33 -2.02
C PHE A 64 -3.65 5.41 -0.90
N LYS A 65 -3.96 5.95 0.28
CA LYS A 65 -4.51 5.17 1.42
C LYS A 65 -5.81 4.45 1.05
N ARG A 66 -6.70 5.12 0.32
CA ARG A 66 -7.92 4.48 -0.19
C ARG A 66 -7.57 3.33 -1.14
N GLU A 67 -6.70 3.58 -2.11
CA GLU A 67 -6.31 2.58 -3.11
C GLU A 67 -5.58 1.39 -2.49
N LEU A 68 -4.76 1.61 -1.46
CA LEU A 68 -4.12 0.57 -0.67
C LEU A 68 -5.18 -0.30 0.02
N LYS A 69 -6.17 0.32 0.69
CA LYS A 69 -7.28 -0.41 1.33
C LYS A 69 -8.12 -1.20 0.33
N LEU A 70 -8.35 -0.65 -0.86
CA LEU A 70 -9.05 -1.35 -1.93
C LEU A 70 -8.25 -2.56 -2.42
N ALA A 71 -6.95 -2.40 -2.65
CA ALA A 71 -6.07 -3.50 -3.06
C ALA A 71 -6.05 -4.61 -2.00
N LEU A 72 -5.78 -4.26 -0.74
CA LEU A 72 -5.70 -5.20 0.38
C LEU A 72 -7.06 -5.76 0.85
N SER A 73 -8.17 -5.35 0.23
CA SER A 73 -9.47 -5.99 0.43
C SER A 73 -9.65 -7.27 -0.40
N ASP A 74 -8.75 -7.53 -1.35
CA ASP A 74 -8.77 -8.72 -2.20
C ASP A 74 -7.92 -9.84 -1.56
N PRO A 75 -8.52 -10.95 -1.11
CA PRO A 75 -7.79 -12.02 -0.43
C PRO A 75 -6.75 -12.68 -1.35
N ASN A 76 -6.94 -12.68 -2.68
CA ASN A 76 -5.94 -13.25 -3.59
C ASN A 76 -4.64 -12.44 -3.57
N LEU A 77 -4.76 -11.11 -3.58
CA LEU A 77 -3.60 -10.24 -3.43
C LEU A 77 -2.95 -10.44 -2.06
N CYS A 78 -3.74 -10.54 -0.99
CA CYS A 78 -3.23 -10.77 0.36
C CYS A 78 -2.41 -12.06 0.46
N ILE A 79 -2.89 -13.14 -0.15
CA ILE A 79 -2.18 -14.43 -0.19
C ILE A 79 -0.89 -14.32 -1.01
N LEU A 80 -0.90 -13.59 -2.12
CA LEU A 80 0.30 -13.37 -2.94
C LEU A 80 1.37 -12.57 -2.18
N LEU A 81 0.97 -11.51 -1.47
CA LEU A 81 1.88 -10.78 -0.58
C LEU A 81 2.44 -11.69 0.51
N TYR A 82 1.57 -12.48 1.15
CA TYR A 82 1.99 -13.40 2.19
C TYR A 82 2.96 -14.48 1.69
N ALA A 83 2.79 -14.97 0.45
CA ALA A 83 3.74 -15.90 -0.16
C ALA A 83 5.14 -15.30 -0.30
N GLY A 84 5.25 -14.04 -0.75
CA GLY A 84 6.52 -13.31 -0.79
C GLY A 84 7.16 -13.17 0.60
N MET A 85 6.36 -12.83 1.62
CA MET A 85 6.84 -12.75 3.01
C MET A 85 7.34 -14.09 3.56
N LEU A 86 6.72 -15.21 3.15
CA LEU A 86 7.19 -16.54 3.54
C LEU A 86 8.53 -16.85 2.86
N LEU A 87 8.68 -16.54 1.57
CA LEU A 87 9.93 -16.76 0.85
C LEU A 87 11.10 -15.98 1.46
N GLU A 88 10.87 -14.72 1.85
CA GLU A 88 11.85 -13.94 2.60
C GLU A 88 12.31 -14.67 3.87
N ARG A 89 11.36 -15.10 4.70
CA ARG A 89 11.65 -15.79 5.98
C ARG A 89 12.40 -17.10 5.77
N GLU A 90 12.06 -17.86 4.74
CA GLU A 90 12.78 -19.10 4.42
C GLU A 90 14.19 -18.79 3.89
N GLY A 91 14.36 -17.68 3.15
CA GLY A 91 15.67 -17.18 2.73
C GLY A 91 16.56 -16.78 3.91
N GLU A 92 16.00 -16.03 4.86
CA GLU A 92 16.67 -15.65 6.11
C GLU A 92 17.11 -16.87 6.94
N LYS A 93 16.40 -17.98 6.86
CA LYS A 93 16.77 -19.24 7.52
C LYS A 93 17.72 -20.12 6.69
N GLY A 94 17.91 -19.82 5.41
CA GLY A 94 18.65 -20.67 4.48
C GLY A 94 17.91 -21.96 4.08
N GLU A 95 16.58 -21.95 4.12
CA GLU A 95 15.71 -23.10 3.81
C GLU A 95 15.19 -23.08 2.37
N LEU A 96 15.56 -22.06 1.57
CA LEU A 96 15.17 -21.96 0.16
C LEU A 96 15.75 -23.11 -0.69
N PRO A 97 14.94 -23.75 -1.55
CA PRO A 97 15.44 -24.79 -2.44
C PRO A 97 16.49 -24.25 -3.42
N GLY A 98 17.71 -24.78 -3.33
CA GLY A 98 18.78 -24.44 -4.28
C GLY A 98 19.48 -23.10 -4.04
N ILE A 99 19.18 -22.41 -2.94
CA ILE A 99 19.80 -21.12 -2.57
C ILE A 99 20.25 -21.21 -1.11
N SER A 100 21.55 -21.08 -0.85
CA SER A 100 22.05 -21.02 0.53
C SER A 100 21.79 -19.64 1.14
N LYS A 101 21.82 -19.56 2.48
CA LYS A 101 21.67 -18.29 3.19
C LYS A 101 22.72 -17.26 2.75
N GLU A 102 23.97 -17.66 2.56
CA GLU A 102 25.05 -16.75 2.15
C GLU A 102 24.88 -16.23 0.73
N ILE A 103 24.17 -16.97 -0.13
CA ILE A 103 23.81 -16.54 -1.48
C ILE A 103 22.62 -15.59 -1.40
N PHE A 104 21.61 -15.91 -0.58
CA PHE A 104 20.45 -15.07 -0.34
C PHE A 104 20.83 -13.69 0.22
N ASP A 105 21.67 -13.65 1.27
CA ASP A 105 22.13 -12.42 1.92
C ASP A 105 22.94 -11.49 0.99
N LYS A 106 23.42 -12.00 -0.15
CA LYS A 106 24.18 -11.22 -1.15
C LYS A 106 23.29 -10.47 -2.12
N ASP A 107 21.97 -10.65 -2.05
CA ASP A 107 20.97 -9.98 -2.90
C ASP A 107 21.40 -9.95 -4.37
N LEU A 108 21.60 -11.16 -4.91
CA LEU A 108 22.26 -11.35 -6.18
C LEU A 108 21.28 -11.13 -7.33
N THR A 109 21.73 -10.45 -8.39
CA THR A 109 20.97 -10.12 -9.61
C THR A 109 20.36 -11.32 -10.36
N PHE A 110 20.62 -12.56 -9.94
CA PHE A 110 20.05 -13.76 -10.56
C PHE A 110 18.87 -14.35 -9.78
N LEU A 111 18.53 -13.82 -8.60
CA LEU A 111 17.21 -14.06 -8.04
C LEU A 111 16.26 -13.24 -8.92
N ILE A 112 15.52 -13.93 -9.79
CA ILE A 112 14.60 -13.30 -10.76
C ILE A 112 13.15 -13.47 -10.25
N VAL A 113 12.94 -14.39 -9.31
CA VAL A 113 11.61 -14.79 -8.86
C VAL A 113 10.96 -13.72 -7.96
N ASP A 114 11.75 -12.98 -7.20
CA ASP A 114 11.39 -11.75 -6.50
C ASP A 114 10.83 -10.70 -7.47
N GLU A 115 11.53 -10.39 -8.56
CA GLU A 115 11.06 -9.45 -9.58
C GLU A 115 9.76 -9.95 -10.24
N VAL A 116 9.66 -11.25 -10.54
CA VAL A 116 8.46 -11.87 -11.10
C VAL A 116 7.28 -11.74 -10.14
N ILE A 117 7.48 -11.92 -8.84
CA ILE A 117 6.45 -11.72 -7.82
C ILE A 117 6.07 -10.24 -7.73
N GLY A 118 7.03 -9.33 -7.65
CA GLY A 118 6.82 -7.88 -7.60
C GLY A 118 6.01 -7.36 -8.80
N MET A 119 6.41 -7.73 -10.02
CA MET A 119 5.68 -7.43 -11.25
C MET A 119 4.27 -8.02 -11.24
N SER A 120 4.11 -9.26 -10.77
CA SER A 120 2.80 -9.92 -10.71
C SER A 120 1.86 -9.20 -9.76
N ILE A 121 2.34 -8.78 -8.59
CA ILE A 121 1.59 -7.96 -7.63
C ILE A 121 1.16 -6.64 -8.27
N ALA A 122 2.10 -5.90 -8.86
CA ALA A 122 1.81 -4.60 -9.46
C ALA A 122 0.80 -4.70 -10.61
N LYS A 123 0.98 -5.71 -11.47
CA LYS A 123 0.09 -6.02 -12.58
C LYS A 123 -1.29 -6.45 -12.09
N TYR A 124 -1.38 -7.25 -11.04
CA TYR A 124 -2.65 -7.66 -10.45
C TYR A 124 -3.46 -6.45 -9.96
N ILE A 125 -2.79 -5.45 -9.37
CA ILE A 125 -3.44 -4.28 -8.80
C ILE A 125 -3.93 -3.30 -9.88
N SER A 126 -3.16 -3.09 -10.95
CA SER A 126 -3.43 -1.97 -11.88
C SER A 126 -3.06 -2.23 -13.35
N GLY A 127 -2.85 -3.49 -13.72
CA GLY A 127 -2.44 -3.90 -15.06
C GLY A 127 -1.04 -3.38 -15.42
N ASP A 128 -0.81 -3.12 -16.71
CA ASP A 128 0.52 -2.74 -17.20
C ASP A 128 1.01 -1.40 -16.64
N LYS A 129 0.10 -0.52 -16.23
CA LYS A 129 0.45 0.74 -15.52
C LYS A 129 1.17 0.48 -14.21
N GLY A 130 0.74 -0.57 -13.49
CA GLY A 130 1.38 -0.99 -12.25
C GLY A 130 2.80 -1.46 -12.48
N ILE A 131 3.06 -2.17 -13.59
CA ILE A 131 4.40 -2.63 -13.94
C ILE A 131 5.34 -1.44 -14.15
N PHE A 132 4.90 -0.39 -14.86
CA PHE A 132 5.73 0.80 -15.06
C PHE A 132 6.08 1.50 -13.74
N GLU A 133 5.12 1.62 -12.81
CA GLU A 133 5.39 2.19 -11.50
C GLU A 133 6.24 1.27 -10.63
N TYR A 134 6.02 -0.05 -10.67
CA TYR A 134 6.88 -1.02 -9.98
C TYR A 134 8.33 -0.86 -10.43
N VAL A 135 8.62 -0.86 -11.74
CA VAL A 135 9.99 -0.67 -12.26
C VAL A 135 10.60 0.64 -11.75
N ARG A 136 9.80 1.68 -11.56
CA ARG A 136 10.26 2.97 -11.02
C ARG A 136 10.60 2.87 -9.53
N PHE A 137 9.74 2.22 -8.72
CA PHE A 137 9.97 2.04 -7.29
C PHE A 137 11.12 1.06 -7.02
N ASP A 138 11.18 -0.03 -7.76
CA ASP A 138 12.26 -1.02 -7.70
C ASP A 138 13.62 -0.38 -8.03
N LYS A 139 13.72 0.39 -9.11
CA LYS A 139 15.00 1.05 -9.46
C LYS A 139 15.46 2.12 -8.47
N LEU A 140 14.54 2.83 -7.84
CA LEU A 140 14.87 3.97 -6.98
C LEU A 140 14.94 3.59 -5.49
N LYS A 141 14.34 2.45 -5.10
CA LYS A 141 14.22 1.94 -3.73
C LYS A 141 13.99 3.04 -2.66
N PRO A 142 12.97 3.91 -2.80
CA PRO A 142 12.67 4.95 -1.81
C PRO A 142 12.37 4.36 -0.42
N GLY A 143 12.53 5.17 0.62
CA GLY A 143 12.07 4.87 1.97
C GLY A 143 12.48 3.49 2.48
N ILE A 144 11.49 2.69 2.86
CA ILE A 144 11.72 1.36 3.42
C ILE A 144 12.30 0.36 2.41
N LEU A 145 12.08 0.55 1.11
CA LEU A 145 12.51 -0.39 0.07
C LEU A 145 14.03 -0.59 0.05
N SER A 146 14.79 0.46 0.34
CA SER A 146 16.27 0.39 0.44
C SER A 146 16.81 -0.45 1.60
N LYS A 147 15.94 -0.98 2.47
CA LYS A 147 16.30 -1.68 3.71
C LYS A 147 15.71 -3.08 3.81
N LEU A 148 14.80 -3.43 2.89
CA LEU A 148 14.18 -4.75 2.87
C LEU A 148 15.12 -5.75 2.19
N GLY A 149 14.94 -7.03 2.50
CA GLY A 149 15.67 -8.10 1.83
C GLY A 149 15.06 -8.47 0.47
N PRO A 150 15.67 -9.43 -0.23
CA PRO A 150 15.49 -9.64 -1.67
C PRO A 150 14.06 -9.90 -2.14
N PHE A 151 13.23 -10.62 -1.37
CA PHE A 151 11.83 -10.80 -1.77
C PHE A 151 10.98 -9.62 -1.33
N MET A 152 11.25 -9.10 -0.13
CA MET A 152 10.39 -8.10 0.48
C MET A 152 10.48 -6.74 -0.20
N ASP A 153 11.65 -6.32 -0.69
CA ASP A 153 11.76 -5.07 -1.41
C ASP A 153 10.94 -5.09 -2.72
N ASP A 154 10.96 -6.18 -3.48
CA ASP A 154 10.17 -6.36 -4.70
C ASP A 154 8.68 -6.54 -4.45
N VAL A 155 8.32 -7.33 -3.44
CA VAL A 155 6.92 -7.51 -3.02
C VAL A 155 6.29 -6.18 -2.63
N ILE A 156 7.01 -5.38 -1.84
CA ILE A 156 6.52 -4.08 -1.37
C ILE A 156 6.61 -3.01 -2.46
N ALA A 157 7.63 -3.03 -3.32
CA ALA A 157 7.69 -2.18 -4.52
C ALA A 157 6.52 -2.49 -5.46
N GLY A 158 6.17 -3.76 -5.63
CA GLY A 158 5.03 -4.19 -6.44
C GLY A 158 3.70 -3.70 -5.88
N LEU A 159 3.52 -3.81 -4.56
CA LEU A 159 2.34 -3.28 -3.86
C LEU A 159 2.23 -1.77 -4.00
N ILE A 160 3.29 -1.04 -3.66
CA ILE A 160 3.32 0.42 -3.71
C ILE A 160 3.17 0.92 -5.14
N GLY A 161 3.89 0.34 -6.10
CA GLY A 161 3.83 0.71 -7.51
C GLY A 161 2.43 0.48 -8.10
N GLY A 162 1.82 -0.68 -7.83
CA GLY A 162 0.46 -0.96 -8.26
C GLY A 162 -0.57 0.00 -7.66
N VAL A 163 -0.45 0.32 -6.36
CA VAL A 163 -1.34 1.28 -5.69
C VAL A 163 -1.11 2.71 -6.19
N SER A 164 0.14 3.11 -6.42
CA SER A 164 0.54 4.40 -6.98
C SER A 164 -0.04 4.62 -8.38
N ALA A 165 0.06 3.62 -9.26
CA ALA A 165 -0.52 3.69 -10.61
C ALA A 165 -2.05 3.92 -10.58
N ASN A 166 -2.72 3.26 -9.62
CA ASN A 166 -4.15 3.45 -9.38
C ASN A 166 -4.47 4.82 -8.77
N MET A 167 -3.64 5.33 -7.85
CA MET A 167 -3.76 6.68 -7.31
C MET A 167 -3.72 7.73 -8.43
N TYR A 168 -2.75 7.66 -9.34
CA TYR A 168 -2.67 8.58 -10.47
C TYR A 168 -3.82 8.43 -11.47
N THR A 169 -4.29 7.19 -11.69
CA THR A 169 -5.37 6.93 -12.65
C THR A 169 -6.75 7.36 -12.12
N ARG A 170 -7.06 7.06 -10.85
CA ARG A 170 -8.36 7.30 -10.22
C ARG A 170 -8.43 8.59 -9.41
N GLY A 171 -7.31 9.29 -9.23
CA GLY A 171 -7.27 10.60 -8.60
C GLY A 171 -8.21 11.60 -9.27
N LYS A 172 -8.37 11.55 -10.61
CA LYS A 172 -9.25 12.48 -11.34
C LYS A 172 -10.73 12.34 -10.98
N ASP A 173 -11.20 11.13 -10.69
CA ASP A 173 -12.62 10.86 -10.40
C ASP A 173 -12.98 11.14 -8.93
N ASP A 174 -11.98 11.16 -8.04
CA ASP A 174 -12.19 11.22 -6.59
C ASP A 174 -11.42 12.31 -5.83
N GLY A 175 -10.39 12.92 -6.42
CA GLY A 175 -9.61 14.02 -5.83
C GLY A 175 -10.47 15.25 -5.56
N GLY A 176 -11.48 15.49 -6.41
CA GLY A 176 -12.49 16.53 -6.21
C GLY A 176 -13.38 16.33 -4.96
N LYS A 177 -13.45 15.12 -4.38
CA LYS A 177 -14.17 14.85 -3.12
C LYS A 177 -13.27 15.10 -1.90
N ALA A 178 -11.99 14.74 -1.98
CA ALA A 178 -10.99 14.95 -0.92
C ALA A 178 -10.69 16.44 -0.69
N ALA A 179 -10.55 17.22 -1.78
CA ALA A 179 -10.35 18.67 -1.72
C ALA A 179 -11.49 19.39 -0.98
N LYS A 180 -12.75 19.03 -1.28
CA LYS A 180 -13.94 19.61 -0.63
C LYS A 180 -14.01 19.32 0.87
N ILE A 181 -13.59 18.13 1.32
CA ILE A 181 -13.57 17.76 2.75
C ILE A 181 -12.47 18.56 3.49
N THR A 182 -11.31 18.72 2.85
CA THR A 182 -10.17 19.45 3.43
C THR A 182 -10.47 20.95 3.54
N GLU A 183 -11.13 21.52 2.53
CA GLU A 183 -11.57 22.91 2.50
C GLU A 183 -12.71 23.17 3.53
N ALA A 184 -13.68 22.27 3.64
CA ALA A 184 -14.72 22.33 4.68
C ALA A 184 -14.13 22.27 6.10
N THR A 185 -13.10 21.45 6.32
CA THR A 185 -12.45 21.31 7.63
C THR A 185 -11.66 22.58 8.02
N LYS A 186 -11.02 23.26 7.05
CA LYS A 186 -10.37 24.56 7.26
C LYS A 186 -11.38 25.66 7.64
N ILE A 187 -12.55 25.68 6.99
CA ILE A 187 -13.62 26.66 7.29
C ILE A 187 -14.18 26.46 8.71
N ILE A 188 -14.35 25.22 9.16
CA ILE A 188 -14.82 24.89 10.52
C ILE A 188 -13.75 25.22 11.58
N GLY A 189 -12.46 25.06 11.25
CA GLY A 189 -11.35 25.43 12.14
C GLY A 189 -11.19 26.95 12.33
N ALA A 190 -11.51 27.75 11.31
CA ALA A 190 -11.43 29.21 11.35
C ALA A 190 -12.61 29.88 12.09
N THR A 191 -13.70 29.16 12.35
CA THR A 191 -14.95 29.71 12.92
C THR A 191 -15.11 29.45 14.42
N LYS A 192 -14.19 28.74 15.09
CA LYS A 192 -14.23 28.60 16.55
C LYS A 192 -13.65 29.86 17.22
N PRO A 193 -14.45 30.66 17.95
CA PRO A 193 -13.92 31.79 18.69
C PRO A 193 -13.05 31.27 19.85
N VAL A 194 -11.86 31.83 19.99
CA VAL A 194 -10.99 31.59 21.15
C VAL A 194 -11.74 32.06 22.40
N PRO A 195 -11.97 31.20 23.42
CA PRO A 195 -12.64 31.62 24.64
C PRO A 195 -11.79 32.68 25.33
N GLY A 196 -12.34 33.89 25.47
CA GLY A 196 -11.68 35.02 26.10
C GLY A 196 -11.21 34.69 27.51
N LYS A 197 -9.92 34.91 27.78
CA LYS A 197 -9.34 34.85 29.13
C LYS A 197 -10.11 35.81 30.04
N ARG A 198 -10.87 35.27 31.01
CA ARG A 198 -11.46 36.05 32.10
C ARG A 198 -10.34 36.76 32.85
N LYS A 199 -10.30 38.09 32.78
CA LYS A 199 -9.55 38.90 33.75
C LYS A 199 -10.31 38.88 35.08
N SER A 200 -9.81 38.17 36.07
CA SER A 200 -10.24 38.37 37.45
C SER A 200 -9.74 39.74 37.92
N ARG A 201 -10.66 40.65 38.17
CA ARG A 201 -10.41 41.85 38.95
C ARG A 201 -10.51 41.46 40.42
N PHE A 202 -9.38 41.52 41.13
CA PHE A 202 -9.36 41.67 42.58
C PHE A 202 -9.61 43.16 42.91
N ALA A 203 -10.68 43.40 43.65
CA ALA A 203 -10.94 44.54 44.53
C ALA A 203 -11.95 43.94 45.53
N GLY A 204 -11.70 43.88 46.83
CA GLY A 204 -11.25 44.92 47.74
C GLY A 204 -12.19 44.79 48.93
#